data_AF-A0A6C1PGT0-F1
#
_entry.id   AF-A0A6C1PGT0-F1
#
_cell.length_a   1.000
_cell.length_b   1.000
_cell.length_c   1.000
_cell.angle_alpha   90.00
_cell.angle_beta   90.00
_cell.angle_gamma   90.00
#
_symmetry.space_group_name_H-M   'P 1'
#
loop_
_entity.id
_entity.type
_entity.pdbx_description
1 polymer ?
#
loop_
_entity_poly.entity_id
_entity_poly.type
_entity_poly.pdbx_seq_one_letter_code
_entity_poly.pdbx_strand_id
1 'polypeptide(L)' 'MRIAVLAGDGIGPEVMAEALKVLDAVSDRFKVRIEAAHADVGGVAIDNHGSALPESTVDVCRGADAVLFGSVGG' A
#
# COMPACT_ATOMS: atom_id res chain seq x y z
N MET A 1 12.85 4.42 5.99
CA MET A 1 11.50 5.00 5.82
C MET A 1 10.55 3.86 5.52
N ARG A 2 9.49 3.72 6.31
CA ARG A 2 8.49 2.67 6.17
C ARG A 2 7.23 3.26 5.56
N ILE A 3 6.77 2.69 4.45
CA ILE A 3 5.58 3.15 3.73
C ILE A 3 4.53 2.04 3.79
N ALA A 4 3.34 2.36 4.25
CA ALA A 4 2.18 1.49 4.13
C ALA A 4 1.67 1.54 2.69
N VAL A 5 1.65 0.40 1.99
CA VAL A 5 1.21 0.29 0.60
C VAL A 5 -0.17 -0.33 0.57
N LEU A 6 -1.15 0.50 0.23
CA LEU A 6 -2.56 0.13 0.20
C LEU A 6 -3.06 0.20 -1.25
N ALA A 7 -2.86 -0.88 -2.01
CA ALA A 7 -3.14 -0.91 -3.45
C ALA A 7 -4.63 -0.78 -3.78
N GLY A 8 -5.50 -1.36 -2.95
CA GLY A 8 -6.95 -1.34 -3.09
C GLY A 8 -7.47 -2.17 -4.27
N ASP A 9 -8.47 -1.64 -4.98
CA ASP A 9 -9.32 -2.35 -5.94
C ASP A 9 -9.18 -1.83 -7.37
N GLY A 10 -9.79 -2.55 -8.32
CA GLY A 10 -9.85 -2.17 -9.73
C GLY A 10 -8.46 -2.02 -10.33
N ILE A 11 -8.16 -0.84 -10.88
CA ILE A 11 -6.84 -0.52 -11.45
C ILE A 11 -5.77 -0.27 -10.38
N GLY A 12 -6.15 -0.16 -9.10
CA GLY A 12 -5.26 0.19 -7.98
C GLY A 12 -4.00 -0.68 -7.91
N PRO A 13 -4.11 -2.03 -7.88
CA PRO A 13 -2.96 -2.93 -7.89
C PRO A 13 -2.06 -2.78 -9.12
N GLU A 14 -2.62 -2.53 -10.30
CA GLU A 14 -1.86 -2.39 -11.55
C GLU A 14 -0.98 -1.14 -11.52
N VAL A 15 -1.56 0.01 -11.15
CA VAL A 15 -0.79 1.27 -11.05
C VAL A 15 0.17 1.26 -9.86
N MET A 16 -0.17 0.57 -8.77
CA MET A 16 0.70 0.43 -7.61
C MET A 16 1.98 -0.33 -7.96
N ALA A 17 1.88 -1.38 -8.78
CA ALA A 17 3.05 -2.12 -9.24
C ALA A 17 4.06 -1.22 -9.96
N GLU A 18 3.59 -0.27 -10.79
CA GLU A 18 4.47 0.69 -11.47
C GLU A 18 5.04 1.75 -10.52
N ALA A 19 4.26 2.21 -9.55
CA ALA A 19 4.74 3.14 -8.52
C ALA A 19 5.90 2.52 -7.70
N LEU A 20 5.78 1.24 -7.34
CA LEU A 20 6.82 0.51 -6.61
C LEU A 20 8.11 0.38 -7.44
N LYS A 21 8.03 0.13 -8.75
CA LYS A 21 9.23 0.12 -9.62
C LYS A 21 9.97 1.47 -9.63
N VAL A 22 9.22 2.57 -9.63
CA VAL A 22 9.82 3.91 -9.55
C VAL A 22 10.46 4.13 -8.18
N LEU A 23 9.80 3.71 -7.10
CA LEU A 23 10.35 3.79 -5.75
C LEU A 23 11.63 2.95 -5.59
N ASP A 24 11.70 1.78 -6.22
CA ASP A 24 12.91 0.95 -6.24
C ASP A 24 14.05 1.68 -6.98
N ALA A 25 13.78 2.23 -8.16
CA ALA A 25 14.77 3.01 -8.91
C ALA A 25 15.27 4.25 -8.13
N VAL A 26 14.40 4.93 -7.41
CA VAL A 26 14.76 6.05 -6.51
C VAL A 26 15.60 5.55 -5.34
N SER A 27 15.20 4.45 -4.71
CA SER A 27 15.93 3.82 -3.61
C SER A 27 17.36 3.47 -4.02
N ASP A 28 17.52 2.87 -5.20
CA ASP A 28 18.81 2.50 -5.76
C ASP A 28 19.68 3.71 -6.13
N ARG A 29 19.08 4.74 -6.72
CA ARG A 29 19.79 5.94 -7.18
C ARG A 29 20.30 6.79 -6.02
N PHE A 30 19.45 7.02 -5.01
CA PHE A 30 19.74 7.92 -3.90
C PHE A 30 20.21 7.21 -2.64
N LYS A 31 20.33 5.86 -2.68
CA LYS A 31 20.72 5.02 -1.54
C LYS A 31 19.84 5.25 -0.31
N VAL A 32 18.56 5.50 -0.55
CA VAL A 32 17.54 5.62 0.50
C VAL A 32 16.89 4.26 0.70
N ARG A 33 16.71 3.85 1.96
CA ARG A 33 16.02 2.59 2.29
C ARG A 33 14.53 2.86 2.48
N ILE A 34 13.74 2.33 1.56
CA ILE A 34 12.28 2.31 1.61
C ILE A 34 11.84 0.88 1.95
N GLU A 35 11.07 0.72 3.01
CA GLU A 35 10.41 -0.53 3.36
C GLU A 35 8.93 -0.40 3.02
N ALA A 36 8.42 -1.26 2.13
CA ALA A 36 7.04 -1.27 1.71
C ALA A 36 6.23 -2.31 2.51
N ALA A 37 5.42 -1.85 3.45
CA ALA A 37 4.52 -2.69 4.25
C ALA A 37 3.14 -2.75 3.60
N HIS A 38 2.80 -3.90 3.01
CA HIS A 38 1.56 -4.05 2.25
C HIS A 38 0.39 -4.46 3.16
N ALA A 39 -0.80 -3.92 2.91
CA ALA A 39 -2.03 -4.31 3.59
C ALA A 39 -3.27 -4.11 2.71
N ASP A 40 -4.33 -4.86 2.99
CA ASP A 40 -5.58 -4.82 2.23
C ASP A 40 -6.42 -3.58 2.61
N VAL A 41 -7.07 -2.96 1.64
CA VAL A 41 -8.05 -1.88 1.85
C VAL A 41 -9.15 -1.95 0.78
N GLY A 42 -10.35 -1.46 1.07
CA GLY A 42 -11.44 -1.39 0.10
C GLY A 42 -12.17 -2.72 -0.09
N GLY A 43 -12.61 -3.01 -1.31
CA GLY A 43 -13.34 -4.22 -1.70
C GLY A 43 -12.58 -5.50 -1.37
N VAL A 44 -11.30 -5.59 -1.72
CA VAL A 44 -10.44 -6.74 -1.38
C VAL A 44 -10.36 -6.95 0.14
N ALA A 45 -10.41 -5.87 0.93
CA ALA A 45 -10.42 -6.00 2.38
C ALA A 45 -11.77 -6.46 2.93
N ILE A 46 -12.88 -6.03 2.32
CA ILE A 46 -14.22 -6.56 2.64
C ILE A 46 -14.25 -8.06 2.36
N ASP A 47 -13.76 -8.48 1.19
CA ASP A 47 -13.78 -9.88 0.76
C ASP A 47 -12.92 -10.77 1.68
N ASN A 48 -11.74 -10.30 2.08
CA ASN A 48 -10.79 -11.07 2.88
C ASN A 48 -11.03 -10.99 4.39
N HIS A 49 -11.49 -9.84 4.90
CA HIS A 49 -11.53 -9.55 6.35
C HIS A 49 -12.91 -9.11 6.85
N GLY A 50 -13.91 -8.99 5.97
CA GLY A 50 -15.26 -8.54 6.33
C GLY A 50 -15.38 -7.04 6.63
N SER A 51 -14.33 -6.25 6.40
CA SER A 51 -14.30 -4.81 6.64
C SER A 51 -13.46 -4.11 5.57
N ALA A 52 -13.93 -2.96 5.06
CA ALA A 52 -13.20 -2.15 4.09
C ALA A 52 -11.90 -1.56 4.63
N LEU A 53 -11.79 -1.45 5.96
CA LEU A 53 -10.58 -1.02 6.65
C LEU A 53 -10.41 -1.86 7.93
N PRO A 54 -9.76 -3.04 7.83
CA PRO A 54 -9.50 -3.90 8.96
C PRO A 54 -8.53 -3.25 9.95
N GLU A 55 -8.62 -3.61 11.23
CA GLU A 55 -7.72 -3.07 12.26
C GLU A 55 -6.25 -3.42 11.99
N SER A 56 -5.98 -4.58 11.39
CA SER A 56 -4.65 -4.97 10.92
C SER A 56 -4.06 -3.97 9.91
N THR A 57 -4.86 -3.46 8.98
CA THR A 57 -4.45 -2.42 8.02
C THR A 57 -4.17 -1.10 8.72
N VAL A 58 -5.02 -0.72 9.69
CA VAL A 58 -4.81 0.48 10.50
C VAL A 58 -3.48 0.39 11.27
N ASP A 59 -3.14 -0.77 11.81
CA ASP A 59 -1.90 -0.98 12.55
C ASP A 59 -0.66 -0.91 11.63
N VAL A 60 -0.77 -1.40 10.39
CA VAL A 60 0.28 -1.18 9.37
C VAL A 60 0.48 0.30 9.10
N CYS A 61 -0.60 1.06 8.93
CA CYS A 61 -0.54 2.51 8.71
C CYS A 61 0.04 3.27 9.91
N ARG A 62 -0.34 2.92 11.14
CA ARG A 62 0.19 3.54 12.37
C ARG A 62 1.69 3.28 12.54
N GLY A 63 2.18 2.14 12.07
CA GLY A 63 3.59 1.79 12.09
C GLY A 63 4.40 2.30 10.90
N ALA A 64 3.81 3.10 10.02
CA ALA A 64 4.46 3.64 8.82
C ALA A 64 4.68 5.15 8.93
N ASP A 65 5.71 5.65 8.24
CA ASP A 65 6.01 7.07 8.12
C ASP A 65 5.06 7.77 7.13
N ALA A 66 4.52 7.02 6.17
CA ALA A 66 3.60 7.50 5.14
C ALA A 66 2.69 6.37 4.62
N VAL A 67 1.59 6.74 3.97
CA VAL A 67 0.69 5.82 3.27
C VAL A 67 0.74 6.12 1.77
N LEU A 68 1.06 5.11 0.98
CA LEU A 68 0.93 5.11 -0.47
C LEU A 68 -0.37 4.39 -0.84
N PHE A 69 -1.38 5.18 -1.19
CA PHE A 69 -2.76 4.71 -1.39
C PHE A 69 -3.09 4.65 -2.88
N GLY A 70 -3.64 3.52 -3.33
CA GLY A 70 -4.09 3.29 -4.70
C GLY A 70 -5.51 3.80 -4.95
N SER A 71 -6.39 2.92 -5.42
CA SER A 71 -7.80 3.22 -5.66
C SER A 71 -8.67 2.25 -4.88
N VAL A 72 -9.82 2.71 -4.36
CA VAL A 72 -10.81 1.83 -3.73
C VAL A 72 -12.18 2.12 -4.33
N GLY A 73 -13.00 1.09 -4.44
CA GLY A 73 -14.33 1.21 -5.01
C GLY A 73 -14.81 -0.10 -5.63
N GLY A 74 -16.09 -0.38 -5.42
CA GLY A 74 -16.83 -1.49 -6.02
C GLY A 74 -18.08 -0.97 -6.72
#